data_AF-A0A9C9MIQ2-F1
#
_entry.id   AF-A0A9C9MIQ2-F1
#
_cell.length_a   1.000
_cell.length_b   1.000
_cell.length_c   1.000
_cell.angle_alpha   90.00
_cell.angle_beta   90.00
_cell.angle_gamma   90.00
#
_symmetry.space_group_name_H-M   'P 1'
#
loop_
_entity.id
_entity.type
_entity.pdbx_description
1 polymer ?
#
loop_
_entity_poly.entity_id
_entity_poly.type
_entity_poly.pdbx_seq_one_letter_code
_entity_poly.pdbx_strand_id
1 'polypeptide(L)'
;MHYPWWYVPFLTAPMLIAAISVVHVLVSHYAVGGGLFLAFEVRHAYRTHNTAYLDYLKSHTWFFVLLTVAFGAITGVGIWWTIGLASPLATQMLIHIFVFGWAMEYVFFVLEIAAAFIFFYYWGRLDPATHQAVGWIYAGSAWMSLVIITGITAFMLNPGGWPENQNFWVGFFNPQFVPQTLARTGGALLLASLYVYTHASLKLTDTALRNMIEQRSARPALWGAAMMLLGGAWWYIALPASAQAALHGAAVLNVLLAIVFALTVAVLVMFYVGPYRNPGWLSPGFAILFLAFGLGAFTTGEYIREAVRKPYVIYNISLGNQILAEEVPRAQADGYLETGSWTRAYMAARYPQVMQGDRIDESQLARLPHEAQLDAGQVLFQYHCNDCHEAGEGFSSASALTRGWEPQMYRMFIPNMEKAHFFMPPWCGTAEEAEILARYLESIAPEYPEGMYFGEGN
;
A
#
# COMPACT_ATOMS: atom_id res chain seq x y z
N MET A 1 1.90 -14.46 -19.59
CA MET A 1 1.41 -15.65 -18.82
C MET A 1 0.53 -15.12 -17.71
N HIS A 2 -0.76 -15.42 -17.75
CA HIS A 2 -1.69 -15.02 -16.70
C HIS A 2 -1.55 -16.03 -15.54
N TYR A 3 -1.49 -15.55 -14.30
CA TYR A 3 -1.47 -16.39 -13.10
C TYR A 3 -2.89 -16.84 -12.74
N PRO A 4 -3.08 -17.89 -11.91
CA PRO A 4 -4.40 -18.20 -11.37
C PRO A 4 -5.01 -16.98 -10.69
N TRP A 5 -6.30 -16.75 -10.92
CA TRP A 5 -7.02 -15.66 -10.28
C TRP A 5 -7.41 -16.01 -8.84
N TRP A 6 -7.14 -15.10 -7.89
CA TRP A 6 -7.58 -15.25 -6.51
C TRP A 6 -8.85 -14.44 -6.25
N TYR A 7 -10.00 -15.10 -6.25
CA TYR A 7 -11.27 -14.45 -5.98
C TYR A 7 -11.50 -14.23 -4.47
N VAL A 8 -11.84 -13.01 -4.09
CA VAL A 8 -12.14 -12.61 -2.70
C VAL A 8 -13.55 -11.99 -2.67
N PRO A 9 -14.58 -12.71 -2.19
CA PRO A 9 -15.95 -12.22 -2.18
C PRO A 9 -16.10 -10.87 -1.45
N PHE A 10 -17.00 -10.00 -1.93
CA PHE A 10 -17.30 -8.65 -1.39
C PHE A 10 -16.16 -7.62 -1.46
N LEU A 11 -14.93 -8.05 -1.74
CA LEU A 11 -13.73 -7.24 -1.86
C LEU A 11 -13.06 -7.53 -3.21
N THR A 12 -11.85 -7.03 -3.39
CA THR A 12 -10.93 -7.46 -4.45
C THR A 12 -9.66 -8.01 -3.83
N ALA A 13 -8.93 -8.89 -4.52
CA ALA A 13 -7.67 -9.43 -4.00
C ALA A 13 -6.66 -8.32 -3.62
N PRO A 14 -6.51 -7.24 -4.41
CA PRO A 14 -5.65 -6.11 -4.00
C PRO A 14 -6.10 -5.38 -2.73
N MET A 15 -7.37 -5.43 -2.33
CA MET A 15 -7.81 -4.85 -1.04
C MET A 15 -7.25 -5.61 0.16
N LEU A 16 -6.93 -6.90 0.04
CA LEU A 16 -6.23 -7.63 1.10
C LEU A 16 -4.78 -7.18 1.24
N ILE A 17 -4.10 -6.86 0.14
CA ILE A 17 -2.78 -6.22 0.19
C ILE A 17 -2.88 -4.93 0.98
N ALA A 18 -3.85 -4.07 0.66
CA ALA A 18 -4.03 -2.79 1.35
C ALA A 18 -4.28 -2.98 2.86
N ALA A 19 -5.18 -3.90 3.23
CA ALA A 19 -5.51 -4.18 4.63
C ALA A 19 -4.29 -4.63 5.45
N ILE A 20 -3.51 -5.60 4.95
CA ILE A 20 -2.33 -6.11 5.66
C ILE A 20 -1.18 -5.11 5.62
N SER A 21 -0.94 -4.48 4.47
CA SER A 21 0.17 -3.54 4.30
C SER A 21 0.01 -2.31 5.17
N VAL A 22 -1.19 -1.73 5.29
CA VAL A 22 -1.44 -0.60 6.20
C VAL A 22 -1.11 -0.99 7.64
N VAL A 23 -1.62 -2.13 8.12
CA VAL A 23 -1.36 -2.61 9.49
C VAL A 23 0.14 -2.80 9.73
N HIS A 24 0.83 -3.46 8.79
CA HIS A 24 2.27 -3.68 8.89
C HIS A 24 3.06 -2.36 8.85
N VAL A 25 2.66 -1.42 8.00
CA VAL A 25 3.33 -0.13 7.82
C VAL A 25 3.27 0.71 9.11
N LEU A 26 2.14 0.73 9.81
CA LEU A 26 2.01 1.43 11.10
C LEU A 26 2.97 0.87 12.16
N VAL A 27 3.20 -0.45 12.14
CA VAL A 27 4.08 -1.16 13.07
C VAL A 27 5.55 -1.03 12.69
N SER A 28 5.88 -1.20 11.41
CA SER A 28 7.26 -1.13 10.90
C SER A 28 7.82 0.29 10.99
N HIS A 29 7.01 1.33 10.75
CA HIS A 29 7.46 2.72 10.96
C HIS A 29 7.71 3.01 12.44
N TYR A 30 6.91 2.42 13.33
CA TYR A 30 7.21 2.46 14.76
C TYR A 30 8.48 1.68 15.10
N ALA A 31 8.76 0.54 14.46
CA ALA A 31 10.01 -0.20 14.61
C ALA A 31 11.21 0.69 14.29
N VAL A 32 11.19 1.35 13.12
CA VAL A 32 12.28 2.25 12.70
C VAL A 32 12.44 3.45 13.63
N GLY A 33 11.37 4.23 13.82
CA GLY A 33 11.45 5.45 14.60
C GLY A 33 11.64 5.18 16.10
N GLY A 34 10.99 4.14 16.62
CA GLY A 34 11.11 3.70 18.02
C GLY A 34 12.48 3.14 18.32
N GLY A 35 13.10 2.44 17.37
CA GLY A 35 14.51 2.04 17.45
C GLY A 35 15.46 3.22 17.58
N LEU A 36 15.31 4.21 16.69
CA LEU A 36 16.08 5.45 16.75
C LEU A 36 15.86 6.20 18.08
N PHE A 37 14.61 6.28 18.52
CA PHE A 37 14.24 6.89 19.80
C PHE A 37 14.89 6.17 20.98
N LEU A 38 14.75 4.85 21.08
CA LEU A 38 15.33 4.05 22.17
C LEU A 38 16.86 4.15 22.20
N ALA A 39 17.53 4.07 21.05
CA ALA A 39 18.99 4.20 20.96
C ALA A 39 19.48 5.57 21.46
N PHE A 40 18.78 6.64 21.10
CA PHE A 40 19.13 7.99 21.53
C PHE A 40 18.81 8.24 23.01
N GLU A 41 17.66 7.78 23.48
CA GLU A 41 17.17 8.04 24.83
C GLU A 41 17.86 7.20 25.90
N VAL A 42 18.21 5.94 25.59
CA VAL A 42 19.03 5.12 26.50
C VAL A 42 20.42 5.73 26.67
N ARG A 43 21.03 6.21 25.58
CA ARG A 43 22.29 6.96 25.66
C ARG A 43 22.17 8.20 26.54
N HIS A 44 21.07 8.95 26.40
CA HIS A 44 20.82 10.11 27.25
C HIS A 44 20.68 9.72 28.73
N ALA A 45 19.87 8.70 29.03
CA ALA A 45 19.60 8.24 30.39
C ALA A 45 20.86 7.71 31.10
N TYR A 46 21.75 7.00 30.38
CA TYR A 46 23.05 6.62 30.91
C TYR A 46 23.94 7.84 31.21
N ARG A 47 23.99 8.82 30.31
CA ARG A 47 24.81 10.03 30.47
C ARG A 47 24.34 10.92 31.63
N THR A 48 23.05 10.94 31.92
CA THR A 48 22.48 11.74 33.02
C THR A 48 22.31 10.95 34.31
N HIS A 49 22.72 9.67 34.32
CA HIS A 49 22.54 8.75 35.46
C HIS A 49 21.09 8.69 35.95
N ASN A 50 20.12 8.81 35.04
CA ASN A 50 18.70 8.82 35.37
C ASN A 50 18.15 7.39 35.41
N THR A 51 18.16 6.78 36.59
CA THR A 51 17.70 5.40 36.81
C THR A 51 16.21 5.23 36.55
N ALA A 52 15.38 6.17 37.01
CA ALA A 52 13.93 6.13 36.79
C ALA A 52 13.58 6.15 35.30
N TYR A 53 14.34 6.90 34.49
CA TYR A 53 14.14 6.91 33.04
C TYR A 53 14.62 5.62 32.38
N LEU A 54 15.75 5.05 32.82
CA LEU A 54 16.19 3.74 32.34
C LEU A 54 15.16 2.63 32.63
N ASP A 55 14.53 2.64 33.81
CA ASP A 55 13.50 1.67 34.17
C ASP A 55 12.26 1.81 33.28
N TYR A 56 11.84 3.05 32.99
CA TYR A 56 10.79 3.31 32.01
C TYR A 56 11.17 2.80 30.62
N LEU A 57 12.37 3.12 30.13
CA LEU A 57 12.82 2.71 28.79
C LEU A 57 12.89 1.18 28.67
N LYS A 58 13.28 0.47 29.74
CA LYS A 58 13.22 -1.00 29.79
C LYS A 58 11.80 -1.52 29.64
N SER A 59 10.86 -0.95 30.39
CA SER A 59 9.43 -1.30 30.32
C SER A 59 8.85 -1.02 28.93
N HIS A 60 9.18 0.13 28.35
CA HIS A 60 8.79 0.50 27.00
C HIS A 60 9.40 -0.41 25.92
N THR A 61 10.65 -0.87 26.13
CA THR A 61 11.32 -1.81 25.22
C THR A 61 10.58 -3.15 25.15
N TRP A 62 9.96 -3.62 26.23
CA TRP A 62 9.11 -4.82 26.17
C TRP A 62 7.90 -4.61 25.25
N PHE A 63 7.20 -3.48 25.39
CA PHE A 63 6.09 -3.11 24.50
C PHE A 63 6.56 -2.98 23.04
N PHE A 64 7.71 -2.34 22.84
CA PHE A 64 8.35 -2.20 21.55
C PHE A 64 8.62 -3.57 20.90
N VAL A 65 9.30 -4.49 21.57
CA VAL A 65 9.62 -5.83 21.04
C VAL A 65 8.35 -6.63 20.72
N LEU A 66 7.35 -6.60 21.60
CA LEU A 66 6.09 -7.32 21.35
C LEU A 66 5.37 -6.82 20.08
N LEU A 67 5.25 -5.49 19.94
CA LEU A 67 4.53 -4.91 18.82
C LEU A 67 5.33 -4.99 17.52
N THR A 68 6.62 -4.64 17.55
CA THR A 68 7.43 -4.47 16.33
C THR A 68 8.08 -5.78 15.87
N VAL A 69 8.65 -6.56 16.79
CA VAL A 69 9.35 -7.80 16.43
C VAL A 69 8.35 -8.94 16.25
N ALA A 70 7.47 -9.19 17.23
CA ALA A 70 6.56 -10.33 17.12
C ALA A 70 5.40 -10.05 16.15
N PHE A 71 4.59 -9.01 16.40
CA PHE A 71 3.45 -8.70 15.55
C PHE A 71 3.88 -8.13 14.18
N GLY A 72 4.94 -7.32 14.13
CA GLY A 72 5.50 -6.83 12.85
C GLY A 72 6.03 -7.95 11.96
N ALA A 73 6.73 -8.95 12.49
CA ALA A 73 7.20 -10.08 11.67
C ALA A 73 6.04 -10.90 11.05
N ILE A 74 4.99 -11.17 11.82
CA ILE A 74 3.80 -11.90 11.33
C ILE A 74 3.13 -11.12 10.19
N THR A 75 2.91 -9.82 10.38
CA THR A 75 2.27 -8.98 9.37
C THR A 75 3.15 -8.79 8.13
N GLY A 76 4.48 -8.77 8.29
CA GLY A 76 5.44 -8.72 7.17
C GLY A 76 5.40 -9.97 6.30
N VAL A 77 5.33 -11.16 6.91
CA VAL A 77 5.09 -12.43 6.19
C VAL A 77 3.72 -12.40 5.49
N GLY A 78 2.71 -11.81 6.12
CA GLY A 78 1.38 -11.62 5.53
C GLY A 78 1.39 -10.78 4.25
N ILE A 79 2.25 -9.77 4.15
CA ILE A 79 2.44 -8.99 2.91
C ILE A 79 2.93 -9.92 1.79
N TRP A 80 4.01 -10.67 2.03
CA TRP A 80 4.58 -11.57 1.00
C TRP A 80 3.57 -12.57 0.46
N TRP A 81 2.76 -13.14 1.35
CA TRP A 81 1.70 -14.06 0.94
C TRP A 81 0.62 -13.37 0.10
N THR A 82 0.16 -12.18 0.52
CA THR A 82 -0.90 -11.47 -0.21
C THR A 82 -0.45 -10.90 -1.55
N ILE A 83 0.74 -10.28 -1.64
CA ILE A 83 1.24 -9.76 -2.92
C ILE A 83 1.54 -10.89 -3.91
N GLY A 84 2.01 -12.04 -3.42
CA GLY A 84 2.29 -13.21 -4.24
C GLY A 84 1.03 -13.84 -4.87
N LEU A 85 -0.14 -13.66 -4.24
CA LEU A 85 -1.41 -14.17 -4.76
C LEU A 85 -2.23 -13.11 -5.52
N ALA A 86 -2.28 -11.88 -5.02
CA ALA A 86 -3.09 -10.82 -5.59
C ALA A 86 -2.36 -10.01 -6.68
N SER A 87 -1.02 -9.95 -6.65
CA SER A 87 -0.24 -9.28 -7.71
C SER A 87 1.02 -10.06 -8.12
N PRO A 88 0.85 -11.30 -8.62
CA PRO A 88 1.97 -12.19 -8.91
C PRO A 88 2.89 -11.66 -10.02
N LEU A 89 2.34 -11.01 -11.06
CA LEU A 89 3.15 -10.46 -12.15
C LEU A 89 4.07 -9.35 -11.63
N ALA A 90 3.51 -8.33 -10.99
CA ALA A 90 4.31 -7.23 -10.45
C ALA A 90 5.31 -7.72 -9.38
N THR A 91 4.89 -8.65 -8.52
CA THR A 91 5.77 -9.26 -7.51
C THR A 91 6.93 -10.00 -8.18
N GLN A 92 6.67 -10.82 -9.20
CA GLN A 92 7.70 -11.51 -9.97
C GLN A 92 8.68 -10.50 -10.59
N MET A 93 8.19 -9.44 -11.22
CA MET A 93 9.04 -8.42 -11.84
C MET A 93 9.93 -7.74 -10.81
N LEU A 94 9.38 -7.29 -9.67
CA LEU A 94 10.15 -6.66 -8.61
C LEU A 94 11.22 -7.60 -8.02
N ILE A 95 10.95 -8.90 -7.94
CA ILE A 95 11.94 -9.89 -7.54
C ILE A 95 13.07 -9.97 -8.57
N HIS A 96 12.76 -10.08 -9.87
CA HIS A 96 13.81 -10.18 -10.90
C HIS A 96 14.68 -8.91 -10.98
N ILE A 97 14.09 -7.74 -10.75
CA ILE A 97 14.81 -6.46 -10.77
C ILE A 97 15.62 -6.25 -9.49
N PHE A 98 15.05 -6.58 -8.32
CA PHE A 98 15.60 -6.21 -7.02
C PHE A 98 15.91 -7.39 -6.09
N VAL A 99 16.17 -8.59 -6.59
CA VAL A 99 16.45 -9.78 -5.75
C VAL A 99 17.51 -9.51 -4.68
N PHE A 100 18.58 -8.78 -5.03
CA PHE A 100 19.62 -8.41 -4.07
C PHE A 100 19.17 -7.30 -3.10
N GLY A 101 18.28 -6.40 -3.52
CA GLY A 101 17.62 -5.45 -2.62
C GLY A 101 16.85 -6.18 -1.52
N TRP A 102 15.98 -7.10 -1.91
CA TRP A 102 15.25 -7.95 -0.97
C TRP A 102 16.19 -8.77 -0.08
N ALA A 103 17.22 -9.40 -0.64
CA ALA A 103 18.19 -10.15 0.16
C ALA A 103 18.91 -9.27 1.20
N MET A 104 19.29 -8.04 0.84
CA MET A 104 19.87 -7.07 1.79
C MET A 104 18.88 -6.70 2.90
N GLU A 105 17.61 -6.46 2.56
CA GLU A 105 16.56 -6.19 3.55
C GLU A 105 16.42 -7.34 4.56
N TYR A 106 16.40 -8.60 4.09
CA TYR A 106 16.33 -9.77 4.97
C TYR A 106 17.53 -9.86 5.93
N VAL A 107 18.74 -9.52 5.48
CA VAL A 107 19.91 -9.45 6.35
C VAL A 107 19.71 -8.39 7.44
N PHE A 108 19.21 -7.20 7.08
CA PHE A 108 18.90 -6.16 8.06
C PHE A 108 17.78 -6.58 9.03
N PHE A 109 16.76 -7.33 8.60
CA PHE A 109 15.77 -7.88 9.52
C PHE A 109 16.36 -8.89 10.52
N VAL A 110 17.28 -9.75 10.08
CA VAL A 110 17.97 -10.67 11.01
C VAL A 110 18.81 -9.88 12.03
N LEU A 111 19.55 -8.86 11.57
CA LEU A 111 20.32 -7.98 12.46
C LEU A 111 19.41 -7.22 13.43
N GLU A 112 18.27 -6.72 12.94
CA GLU A 112 17.27 -6.01 13.73
C GLU A 112 16.72 -6.90 14.84
N ILE A 113 16.23 -8.10 14.52
CA ILE A 113 15.66 -9.04 15.49
C ILE A 113 16.71 -9.47 16.53
N ALA A 114 17.91 -9.82 16.07
CA ALA A 114 19.00 -10.20 16.97
C ALA A 114 19.38 -9.05 17.91
N ALA A 115 19.54 -7.83 17.39
CA ALA A 115 19.86 -6.66 18.18
C ALA A 115 18.75 -6.32 19.18
N ALA A 116 17.47 -6.42 18.80
CA ALA A 116 16.33 -6.19 19.69
C ALA A 116 16.32 -7.15 20.88
N PHE A 117 16.56 -8.45 20.62
CA PHE A 117 16.61 -9.45 21.69
C PHE A 117 17.83 -9.27 22.59
N ILE A 118 19.01 -8.98 22.03
CA ILE A 118 20.20 -8.69 22.84
C ILE A 118 19.95 -7.46 23.71
N PHE A 119 19.43 -6.38 23.14
CA PHE A 119 19.11 -5.14 23.83
C PHE A 119 18.13 -5.37 24.99
N PHE A 120 17.05 -6.12 24.75
CA PHE A 120 16.03 -6.36 25.75
C PHE A 120 16.47 -7.37 26.84
N TYR A 121 16.94 -8.56 26.46
CA TYR A 121 17.22 -9.63 27.43
C TYR A 121 18.51 -9.44 28.22
N TYR A 122 19.48 -8.69 27.68
CA TYR A 122 20.72 -8.37 28.37
C TYR A 122 20.72 -6.98 29.02
N TRP A 123 19.54 -6.38 29.17
CA TRP A 123 19.39 -5.12 29.89
C TRP A 123 19.92 -5.21 31.32
N GLY A 124 20.93 -4.41 31.65
CA GLY A 124 21.60 -4.43 32.95
C GLY A 124 22.63 -5.56 33.13
N ARG A 125 22.83 -6.42 32.12
CA ARG A 125 23.90 -7.44 32.07
C ARG A 125 25.08 -7.00 31.20
N LEU A 126 24.84 -6.15 30.21
CA LEU A 126 25.88 -5.52 29.39
C LEU A 126 26.38 -4.24 30.06
N ASP A 127 27.64 -3.89 29.81
CA ASP A 127 28.13 -2.56 30.12
C ASP A 127 27.37 -1.50 29.30
N PRO A 128 27.24 -0.26 29.81
CA PRO A 128 26.46 0.78 29.15
C PRO A 128 26.90 1.10 27.71
N ALA A 129 28.19 0.96 27.38
CA ALA A 129 28.69 1.28 26.04
C ALA A 129 28.26 0.21 25.04
N THR A 130 28.40 -1.07 25.39
CA THR A 130 27.92 -2.19 24.57
C THR A 130 26.41 -2.16 24.41
N HIS A 131 25.66 -1.90 25.48
CA HIS A 131 24.20 -1.82 25.41
C HIS A 131 23.73 -0.70 24.44
N GLN A 132 24.38 0.48 24.50
CA GLN A 132 24.12 1.57 23.55
C GLN A 132 24.50 1.18 22.12
N ALA A 133 25.63 0.51 21.91
CA ALA A 133 26.07 0.06 20.58
C ALA A 133 25.03 -0.88 19.94
N VAL A 134 24.50 -1.84 20.71
CA VAL A 134 23.43 -2.75 20.24
C VAL A 134 22.18 -1.96 19.85
N GLY A 135 21.78 -0.96 20.63
CA GLY A 135 20.66 -0.07 20.28
C GLY A 135 20.87 0.66 18.95
N TRP A 136 22.08 1.14 18.68
CA TRP A 136 22.42 1.78 17.39
C TRP A 136 22.51 0.79 16.23
N ILE A 137 22.92 -0.46 16.47
CA ILE A 137 22.87 -1.52 15.45
C ILE A 137 21.42 -1.80 15.05
N TYR A 138 20.51 -1.90 16.03
CA TYR A 138 19.08 -2.01 15.76
C TYR A 138 18.59 -0.83 14.93
N ALA A 139 18.82 0.40 15.39
CA ALA A 139 18.31 1.60 14.76
C ALA A 139 18.83 1.79 13.33
N GLY A 140 20.11 1.50 13.10
CA GLY A 140 20.71 1.52 11.77
C GLY A 140 20.13 0.44 10.85
N SER A 141 19.94 -0.78 11.36
CA SER A 141 19.39 -1.89 10.58
C SER A 141 17.94 -1.63 10.18
N ALA A 142 17.09 -1.21 11.13
CA ALA A 142 15.69 -0.88 10.87
C ALA A 142 15.54 0.27 9.86
N TRP A 143 16.37 1.31 9.97
CA TRP A 143 16.36 2.41 8.99
C TRP A 143 16.85 1.97 7.61
N MET A 144 17.87 1.12 7.52
CA MET A 144 18.32 0.57 6.24
C MET A 144 17.25 -0.29 5.57
N SER A 145 16.49 -1.09 6.32
CA SER A 145 15.33 -1.81 5.78
C SER A 145 14.31 -0.84 5.18
N LEU A 146 13.97 0.25 5.89
CA LEU A 146 13.08 1.30 5.36
C LEU A 146 13.61 1.92 4.07
N VAL A 147 14.91 2.22 4.00
CA VAL A 147 15.53 2.79 2.79
C VAL A 147 15.41 1.83 1.60
N ILE A 148 15.69 0.54 1.82
CA ILE A 148 15.68 -0.48 0.77
C ILE A 148 14.27 -0.71 0.23
N ILE A 149 13.29 -0.98 1.10
CA ILE A 149 11.91 -1.21 0.67
C ILE A 149 11.31 0.03 0.02
N THR A 150 11.72 1.22 0.46
CA THR A 150 11.27 2.47 -0.15
C THR A 150 11.79 2.63 -1.56
N GLY A 151 13.04 2.24 -1.86
CA GLY A 151 13.54 2.24 -3.24
C GLY A 151 12.73 1.33 -4.17
N ILE A 152 12.40 0.13 -3.71
CA ILE A 152 11.62 -0.85 -4.47
C ILE A 152 10.16 -0.37 -4.68
N THR A 153 9.52 0.15 -3.62
CA THR A 153 8.13 0.62 -3.71
C THR A 153 7.99 1.97 -4.42
N ALA A 154 9.02 2.82 -4.37
CA ALA A 154 9.09 4.06 -5.14
C ALA A 154 9.21 3.80 -6.65
N PHE A 155 9.95 2.75 -7.04
CA PHE A 155 10.08 2.32 -8.43
C PHE A 155 8.72 2.00 -9.06
N MET A 156 7.81 1.38 -8.30
CA MET A 156 6.45 1.08 -8.77
C MET A 156 5.68 2.34 -9.17
N LEU A 157 5.89 3.46 -8.47
CA LEU A 157 5.20 4.73 -8.74
C LEU A 157 5.82 5.49 -9.91
N ASN A 158 7.15 5.53 -9.98
CA ASN A 158 7.86 6.17 -11.08
C ASN A 158 9.21 5.47 -11.29
N PRO A 159 9.36 4.57 -12.28
CA PRO A 159 10.60 3.87 -12.56
C PRO A 159 11.69 4.77 -13.18
N GLY A 160 11.37 6.02 -13.51
CA GLY A 160 12.32 6.94 -14.15
C GLY A 160 12.83 6.39 -15.49
N GLY A 161 14.15 6.50 -15.72
CA GLY A 161 14.81 6.04 -16.95
C GLY A 161 15.17 4.55 -16.97
N TRP A 162 14.55 3.72 -16.12
CA TRP A 162 14.80 2.29 -16.08
C TRP A 162 14.32 1.52 -17.32
N PRO A 163 13.17 1.86 -17.97
CA PRO A 163 12.77 1.21 -19.21
C PRO A 163 13.83 1.29 -20.32
N GLU A 164 14.60 2.37 -20.37
CA GLU A 164 15.70 2.56 -21.32
C GLU A 164 16.99 1.88 -20.85
N ASN A 165 17.24 1.87 -19.54
CA ASN A 165 18.44 1.28 -18.93
C ASN A 165 18.06 0.37 -17.76
N GLN A 166 17.88 -0.93 -18.06
CA GLN A 166 17.46 -1.97 -17.10
C GLN A 166 18.57 -2.35 -16.11
N ASN A 167 19.04 -1.36 -15.35
CA ASN A 167 20.08 -1.49 -14.34
C ASN A 167 19.47 -1.39 -12.93
N PHE A 168 19.96 -2.22 -12.01
CA PHE A 168 19.53 -2.22 -10.61
C PHE A 168 19.54 -0.82 -9.96
N TRP A 169 20.63 -0.07 -10.11
CA TRP A 169 20.80 1.23 -9.46
C TRP A 169 19.93 2.31 -10.09
N VAL A 170 19.68 2.24 -11.39
CA VAL A 170 18.75 3.14 -12.09
C VAL A 170 17.33 2.94 -11.59
N GLY A 171 16.90 1.68 -11.41
CA GLY A 171 15.59 1.37 -10.84
C GLY A 171 15.49 1.73 -9.36
N PHE A 172 16.55 1.47 -8.58
CA PHE A 172 16.55 1.71 -7.14
C PHE A 172 16.57 3.20 -6.79
N PHE A 173 17.45 3.99 -7.43
CA PHE A 173 17.54 5.45 -7.26
C PHE A 173 16.64 6.18 -8.26
N ASN A 174 15.39 5.77 -8.32
CA ASN A 174 14.36 6.39 -9.16
C ASN A 174 13.95 7.79 -8.65
N PRO A 175 13.21 8.60 -9.44
CA PRO A 175 12.83 9.96 -9.06
C PRO A 175 12.05 10.06 -7.75
N GLN A 176 11.41 8.96 -7.33
CA GLN A 176 10.59 8.88 -6.14
C GLN A 176 11.34 8.36 -4.91
N PHE A 177 12.59 7.91 -5.05
CA PHE A 177 13.40 7.35 -3.96
C PHE A 177 13.57 8.35 -2.81
N VAL A 178 14.23 9.48 -3.07
CA VAL A 178 14.52 10.48 -2.03
C VAL A 178 13.27 11.08 -1.39
N PRO A 179 12.25 11.55 -2.14
CA PRO A 179 11.07 12.13 -1.51
C PRO A 179 10.33 11.13 -0.61
N GLN A 180 10.20 9.87 -1.03
CA GLN A 180 9.54 8.85 -0.20
C GLN A 180 10.40 8.45 1.00
N THR A 181 11.72 8.29 0.84
CA THR A 181 12.60 7.97 1.98
C THR A 181 12.57 9.09 3.02
N LEU A 182 12.57 10.34 2.58
CA LEU A 182 12.46 11.50 3.46
C LEU A 182 11.11 11.50 4.19
N ALA A 183 10.01 11.33 3.46
CA ALA A 183 8.67 11.32 4.03
C ALA A 183 8.46 10.16 5.02
N ARG A 184 8.90 8.95 4.66
CA ARG A 184 8.79 7.75 5.50
C ARG A 184 9.68 7.79 6.73
N THR A 185 10.91 8.30 6.59
CA THR A 185 11.77 8.55 7.77
C THR A 185 11.10 9.56 8.70
N GLY A 186 10.53 10.63 8.15
CA GLY A 186 9.78 11.62 8.92
C GLY A 186 8.57 11.02 9.65
N GLY A 187 7.77 10.25 8.93
CA GLY A 187 6.62 9.54 9.47
C GLY A 187 6.98 8.50 10.53
N ALA A 188 8.12 7.81 10.40
CA ALA A 188 8.64 6.89 11.41
C ALA A 188 8.98 7.61 12.72
N LEU A 189 9.67 8.75 12.65
CA LEU A 189 9.97 9.57 13.83
C LEU A 189 8.70 10.12 14.49
N LEU A 190 7.72 10.55 13.68
CA LEU A 190 6.45 11.04 14.17
C LEU A 190 5.64 9.93 14.89
N LEU A 191 5.52 8.76 14.27
CA LEU A 191 4.81 7.62 14.86
C LEU A 191 5.52 7.14 16.13
N ALA A 192 6.86 7.09 16.16
CA ALA A 192 7.61 6.77 17.35
C ALA A 192 7.26 7.67 18.52
N SER A 193 7.22 8.98 18.28
CA SER A 193 6.78 9.93 19.28
C SER A 193 5.37 9.63 19.74
N LEU A 194 4.41 9.43 18.84
CA LEU A 194 3.01 9.14 19.21
C LEU A 194 2.86 7.86 20.04
N TYR A 195 3.53 6.77 19.67
CA TYR A 195 3.50 5.52 20.43
C TYR A 195 4.15 5.64 21.82
N VAL A 196 5.33 6.28 21.89
CA VAL A 196 6.00 6.58 23.18
C VAL A 196 5.09 7.44 24.04
N TYR A 197 4.45 8.44 23.42
CA TYR A 197 3.56 9.38 24.06
C TYR A 197 2.36 8.68 24.71
N THR A 198 1.64 7.86 23.94
CA THR A 198 0.52 7.07 24.43
C THR A 198 0.97 6.09 25.51
N HIS A 199 2.06 5.36 25.32
CA HIS A 199 2.57 4.42 26.31
C HIS A 199 2.95 5.10 27.63
N ALA A 200 3.68 6.22 27.57
CA ALA A 200 4.05 7.02 28.74
C ALA A 200 2.82 7.52 29.50
N SER A 201 1.81 8.04 28.78
CA SER A 201 0.57 8.55 29.39
C SER A 201 -0.22 7.48 30.14
N LEU A 202 -0.14 6.21 29.70
CA LEU A 202 -0.88 5.09 30.29
C LEU A 202 -0.13 4.39 31.42
N LYS A 203 1.20 4.36 31.38
CA LYS A 203 2.03 3.62 32.33
C LYS A 203 2.60 4.46 33.46
N LEU A 204 2.87 5.74 33.24
CA LEU A 204 3.53 6.59 34.21
C LEU A 204 2.54 7.33 35.10
N THR A 205 2.73 7.18 36.40
CA THR A 205 2.04 7.96 37.44
C THR A 205 2.87 9.16 37.90
N ASP A 206 4.20 9.06 37.83
CA ASP A 206 5.11 10.18 38.13
C ASP A 206 4.98 11.27 37.06
N THR A 207 4.48 12.43 37.50
CA THR A 207 4.25 13.59 36.64
C THR A 207 5.55 14.21 36.14
N ALA A 208 6.62 14.20 36.94
CA ALA A 208 7.90 14.79 36.54
C ALA A 208 8.57 13.96 35.43
N LEU A 209 8.61 12.64 35.61
CA LEU A 209 9.14 11.72 34.60
C LEU A 209 8.29 11.73 33.32
N ARG A 210 6.95 11.77 33.46
CA ARG A 210 6.05 11.89 32.31
C ARG A 210 6.34 13.17 31.52
N ASN A 211 6.36 14.33 32.17
CA ASN A 211 6.63 15.63 31.53
C ASN A 211 7.98 15.66 30.80
N MET A 212 9.01 15.02 31.37
CA MET A 212 10.31 14.88 30.70
C MET A 212 10.19 14.06 29.41
N ILE A 213 9.51 12.92 29.45
CA ILE A 213 9.33 12.04 28.28
C ILE A 213 8.48 12.73 27.22
N GLU A 214 7.43 13.44 27.62
CA GLU A 214 6.59 14.25 26.73
C GLU A 214 7.46 15.25 25.94
N GLN A 215 8.27 16.04 26.64
CA GLN A 215 9.10 17.06 26.00
C GLN A 215 10.18 16.45 25.08
N ARG A 216 10.78 15.33 25.50
CA ARG A 216 11.84 14.67 24.72
C ARG A 216 11.29 13.96 23.49
N SER A 217 10.17 13.28 23.61
CA SER A 217 9.46 12.66 22.48
C SER A 217 8.88 13.68 21.50
N ALA A 218 8.58 14.91 21.93
CA ALA A 218 8.13 15.95 21.00
C ALA A 218 9.19 16.38 19.97
N ARG A 219 10.49 16.24 20.27
CA ARG A 219 11.56 16.67 19.34
C ARG A 219 11.63 15.82 18.07
N PRO A 220 11.69 14.46 18.14
CA PRO A 220 11.55 13.61 16.96
C PRO A 220 10.25 13.86 16.20
N ALA A 221 9.14 14.14 16.88
CA ALA A 221 7.86 14.43 16.22
C ALA A 221 7.93 15.68 15.34
N LEU A 222 8.53 16.77 15.85
CA LEU A 222 8.65 18.03 15.11
C LEU A 222 9.57 17.87 13.89
N TRP A 223 10.72 17.21 14.04
CA TRP A 223 11.59 16.88 12.91
C TRP A 223 10.90 15.96 11.93
N GLY A 224 10.20 14.94 12.44
CA GLY A 224 9.48 13.97 11.64
C GLY A 224 8.38 14.61 10.79
N ALA A 225 7.58 15.48 11.38
CA ALA A 225 6.55 16.24 10.67
C ALA A 225 7.15 17.16 9.60
N ALA A 226 8.26 17.86 9.89
CA ALA A 226 8.94 18.71 8.91
C ALA A 226 9.48 17.90 7.72
N MET A 227 10.13 16.76 7.97
CA MET A 227 10.60 15.84 6.94
C MET A 227 9.45 15.26 6.12
N MET A 228 8.32 14.94 6.78
CA MET A 228 7.13 14.42 6.11
C MET A 228 6.48 15.46 5.18
N LEU A 229 6.40 16.73 5.60
CA LEU A 229 5.90 17.82 4.77
C LEU A 229 6.81 18.10 3.57
N LEU A 230 8.13 18.17 3.79
CA LEU A 230 9.11 18.40 2.72
C LEU A 230 9.16 17.23 1.73
N GLY A 231 9.20 16.00 2.25
CA GLY A 231 9.18 14.78 1.45
C GLY A 231 7.87 14.61 0.70
N GLY A 232 6.73 14.93 1.31
CA GLY A 232 5.41 14.90 0.66
C GLY A 232 5.25 15.96 -0.44
N ALA A 233 5.76 17.17 -0.22
CA ALA A 233 5.77 18.21 -1.25
C ALA A 233 6.65 17.82 -2.44
N TRP A 234 7.85 17.27 -2.17
CA TRP A 234 8.72 16.77 -3.23
C TRP A 234 8.13 15.54 -3.94
N TRP A 235 7.52 14.61 -3.19
CA TRP A 235 6.80 13.46 -3.74
C TRP A 235 5.77 13.89 -4.77
N TYR A 236 4.95 14.91 -4.44
CA TYR A 236 3.94 15.48 -5.31
C TYR A 236 4.54 16.05 -6.61
N ILE A 237 5.64 16.81 -6.50
CA ILE A 237 6.32 17.41 -7.66
C ILE A 237 6.94 16.33 -8.56
N ALA A 238 7.44 15.24 -7.97
CA ALA A 238 8.09 14.14 -8.70
C ALA A 238 7.10 13.11 -9.27
N LEU A 239 5.78 13.32 -9.10
CA LEU A 239 4.77 12.39 -9.62
C LEU A 239 4.77 12.35 -11.16
N PRO A 240 4.57 11.17 -11.77
CA PRO A 240 4.35 11.10 -13.21
C PRO A 240 3.04 11.82 -13.60
N ALA A 241 2.93 12.23 -14.86
CA ALA A 241 1.80 13.02 -15.34
C ALA A 241 0.44 12.33 -15.12
N SER A 242 0.37 11.00 -15.27
CA SER A 242 -0.86 10.24 -15.00
C SER A 242 -1.29 10.32 -13.53
N ALA A 243 -0.34 10.25 -12.60
CA ALA A 243 -0.61 10.32 -11.17
C ALA A 243 -1.07 11.72 -10.74
N GLN A 244 -0.49 12.77 -11.33
CA GLN A 244 -0.95 14.14 -11.13
C GLN A 244 -2.38 14.33 -11.66
N ALA A 245 -2.66 13.81 -12.85
CA ALA A 245 -4.01 13.83 -13.42
C ALA A 245 -5.01 13.06 -12.55
N ALA A 246 -4.62 11.90 -12.00
CA ALA A 246 -5.45 11.09 -11.09
C ALA A 246 -5.82 11.85 -9.82
N LEU A 247 -4.85 12.55 -9.22
CA LEU A 247 -5.12 13.42 -8.07
C LEU A 247 -6.11 14.52 -8.43
N HIS A 248 -5.91 15.22 -9.54
CA HIS A 248 -6.78 16.34 -9.94
C HIS A 248 -8.19 15.87 -10.32
N GLY A 249 -8.30 14.74 -11.03
CA GLY A 249 -9.57 14.22 -11.54
C GLY A 249 -10.46 13.54 -10.49
N ALA A 250 -9.88 13.04 -9.40
CA ALA A 250 -10.64 12.38 -8.33
C ALA A 250 -10.86 13.32 -7.14
N ALA A 251 -12.07 13.89 -7.02
CA ALA A 251 -12.43 14.80 -5.93
C ALA A 251 -12.12 14.23 -4.53
N VAL A 252 -12.34 12.92 -4.33
CA VAL A 252 -12.03 12.22 -3.08
C VAL A 252 -10.53 12.30 -2.76
N LEU A 253 -9.65 12.07 -3.74
CA LEU A 253 -8.20 12.11 -3.52
C LEU A 253 -7.71 13.53 -3.16
N ASN A 254 -8.27 14.56 -3.79
CA ASN A 254 -7.97 15.96 -3.45
C ASN A 254 -8.36 16.29 -1.99
N VAL A 255 -9.55 15.86 -1.57
CA VAL A 255 -10.02 16.06 -0.19
C VAL A 255 -9.13 15.30 0.80
N LEU A 256 -8.79 14.04 0.52
CA LEU A 256 -7.91 13.24 1.38
C LEU A 256 -6.51 13.86 1.48
N LEU A 257 -5.94 14.36 0.38
CA LEU A 257 -4.64 15.03 0.38
C LEU A 257 -4.67 16.29 1.25
N ALA A 258 -5.72 17.12 1.13
CA ALA A 258 -5.90 18.30 1.95
C ALA A 258 -6.04 17.94 3.44
N ILE A 259 -6.80 16.89 3.76
CA ILE A 259 -6.97 16.39 5.13
C ILE A 259 -5.63 15.91 5.70
N VAL A 260 -4.85 15.12 4.97
CA VAL A 260 -3.54 14.63 5.43
C VAL A 260 -2.58 15.79 5.71
N PHE A 261 -2.54 16.78 4.81
CA PHE A 261 -1.72 17.97 5.02
C PHE A 261 -2.18 18.77 6.25
N ALA A 262 -3.48 19.02 6.37
CA ALA A 262 -4.05 19.73 7.51
C ALA A 262 -3.82 19.00 8.84
N LEU A 263 -4.03 17.68 8.88
CA LEU A 263 -3.77 16.86 10.06
C LEU A 263 -2.28 16.86 10.42
N THR A 264 -1.38 16.79 9.44
CA THR A 264 0.07 16.86 9.69
C THR A 264 0.47 18.19 10.31
N VAL A 265 -0.05 19.31 9.77
CA VAL A 265 0.19 20.65 10.31
C VAL A 265 -0.42 20.78 11.71
N ALA A 266 -1.65 20.29 11.92
CA ALA A 266 -2.31 20.29 13.23
C ALA A 266 -1.49 19.50 14.26
N VAL A 267 -1.01 18.31 13.89
CA VAL A 267 -0.14 17.47 14.73
C VAL A 267 1.16 18.21 15.07
N LEU A 268 1.80 18.87 14.12
CA LEU A 268 2.99 19.69 14.34
C LEU A 268 2.72 20.81 15.35
N VAL A 269 1.64 21.58 15.15
CA VAL A 269 1.24 22.67 16.05
C VAL A 269 0.91 22.14 17.44
N MET A 270 0.18 21.03 17.54
CA MET A 270 -0.19 20.41 18.81
C MET A 270 1.04 19.88 19.57
N PHE A 271 2.00 19.25 18.90
CA PHE A 271 3.26 18.82 19.53
C PHE A 271 4.08 20.02 20.03
N TYR A 272 4.10 21.11 19.27
CA TYR A 272 4.84 22.31 19.63
C TYR A 272 4.22 23.05 20.83
N VAL A 273 2.90 23.29 20.78
CA VAL A 273 2.18 24.04 21.82
C VAL A 273 1.98 23.19 23.08
N GLY A 274 1.70 21.90 22.93
CA GLY A 274 1.48 20.97 24.04
C GLY A 274 2.81 20.49 24.64
N PRO A 275 3.24 19.26 24.38
CA PRO A 275 4.33 18.63 25.14
C PRO A 275 5.70 19.33 25.02
N TYR A 276 5.97 20.08 23.94
CA TYR A 276 7.24 20.79 23.81
C TYR A 276 7.31 22.08 24.64
N ARG A 277 6.26 22.92 24.60
CA ARG A 277 6.18 24.22 25.32
C ARG A 277 5.53 24.12 26.70
N ASN A 278 4.49 23.30 26.84
CA ASN A 278 3.65 23.16 28.02
C ASN A 278 3.52 21.67 28.44
N PRO A 279 4.61 21.04 28.94
CA PRO A 279 4.57 19.67 29.41
C PRO A 279 3.61 19.54 30.61
N GLY A 280 2.85 18.44 30.67
CA GLY A 280 1.89 18.15 31.75
C GLY A 280 0.43 18.50 31.47
N TRP A 281 0.11 19.06 30.29
CA TRP A 281 -1.27 19.32 29.88
C TRP A 281 -2.01 18.07 29.37
N LEU A 282 -1.35 16.93 29.29
CA LEU A 282 -1.77 15.85 28.41
C LEU A 282 -2.32 14.65 29.18
N SER A 283 -3.58 14.34 28.89
CA SER A 283 -4.29 13.20 29.45
C SER A 283 -4.12 11.95 28.58
N PRO A 284 -4.34 10.74 29.13
CA PRO A 284 -4.35 9.51 28.34
C PRO A 284 -5.37 9.55 27.19
N GLY A 285 -6.54 10.15 27.41
CA GLY A 285 -7.57 10.29 26.38
C GLY A 285 -7.09 11.15 25.20
N PHE A 286 -6.39 12.26 25.49
CA PHE A 286 -5.78 13.07 24.44
C PHE A 286 -4.67 12.30 23.71
N ALA A 287 -3.82 11.57 24.43
CA ALA A 287 -2.74 10.79 23.82
C ALA A 287 -3.26 9.70 22.86
N ILE A 288 -4.38 9.05 23.21
CA ILE A 288 -5.05 8.07 22.35
C ILE A 288 -5.66 8.76 21.12
N LEU A 289 -6.37 9.88 21.31
CA LEU A 289 -6.94 10.65 20.21
C LEU A 289 -5.85 11.13 19.24
N PHE A 290 -4.71 11.56 19.79
CA PHE A 290 -3.60 12.07 19.00
C PHE A 290 -2.90 10.97 18.21
N LEU A 291 -2.71 9.80 18.82
CA LEU A 291 -2.27 8.60 18.11
C LEU A 291 -3.27 8.26 16.99
N ALA A 292 -4.57 8.25 17.25
CA ALA A 292 -5.59 7.95 16.25
C ALA A 292 -5.53 8.91 15.04
N PHE A 293 -5.33 10.21 15.26
CA PHE A 293 -5.11 11.16 14.15
C PHE A 293 -3.84 10.87 13.36
N GLY A 294 -2.74 10.54 14.04
CA GLY A 294 -1.49 10.14 13.38
C GLY A 294 -1.64 8.88 12.54
N LEU A 295 -2.30 7.84 13.08
CA LEU A 295 -2.58 6.60 12.36
C LEU A 295 -3.50 6.85 11.15
N GLY A 296 -4.53 7.69 11.32
CA GLY A 296 -5.44 8.08 10.25
C GLY A 296 -4.75 8.85 9.12
N ALA A 297 -3.92 9.84 9.46
CA ALA A 297 -3.14 10.60 8.48
C ALA A 297 -2.16 9.70 7.73
N PHE A 298 -1.45 8.82 8.44
CA PHE A 298 -0.48 7.90 7.84
C PHE A 298 -1.17 6.89 6.90
N THR A 299 -2.25 6.27 7.36
CA THR A 299 -3.04 5.31 6.56
C THR A 299 -3.61 5.97 5.31
N THR A 300 -4.11 7.20 5.43
CA THR A 300 -4.64 7.96 4.29
C THR A 300 -3.54 8.27 3.28
N GLY A 301 -2.33 8.61 3.74
CA GLY A 301 -1.17 8.82 2.87
C GLY A 301 -0.81 7.58 2.05
N GLU A 302 -0.78 6.40 2.67
CA GLU A 302 -0.53 5.13 1.96
C GLU A 302 -1.65 4.78 0.97
N TYR A 303 -2.91 5.08 1.31
CA TYR A 303 -4.03 4.92 0.39
C TYR A 303 -3.91 5.83 -0.83
N ILE A 304 -3.58 7.11 -0.64
CA ILE A 304 -3.35 8.06 -1.74
C ILE A 304 -2.21 7.56 -2.64
N ARG A 305 -1.08 7.15 -2.04
CA ARG A 305 0.08 6.61 -2.77
C ARG A 305 -0.32 5.42 -3.66
N GLU A 306 -1.21 4.56 -3.19
CA GLU A 306 -1.73 3.43 -3.96
C GLU A 306 -2.66 3.88 -5.09
N ALA A 307 -3.63 4.73 -4.78
CA ALA A 307 -4.67 5.17 -5.71
C ALA A 307 -4.09 5.91 -6.93
N VAL A 308 -3.05 6.73 -6.73
CA VAL A 308 -2.47 7.53 -7.82
C VAL A 308 -1.63 6.71 -8.81
N ARG A 309 -1.31 5.45 -8.50
CA ARG A 309 -0.59 4.56 -9.43
C ARG A 309 -1.46 4.05 -10.57
N LYS A 310 -2.78 4.00 -10.35
CA LYS A 310 -3.74 3.49 -11.33
C LYS A 310 -3.62 4.26 -12.67
N PRO A 311 -3.66 3.57 -13.82
CA PRO A 311 -4.07 2.17 -14.02
C PRO A 311 -2.95 1.13 -13.78
N TYR A 312 -1.77 1.55 -13.33
CA TYR A 312 -0.60 0.67 -13.22
C TYR A 312 -0.39 0.12 -11.81
N VAL A 313 0.27 -1.05 -11.74
CA VAL A 313 0.98 -1.49 -10.53
C VAL A 313 2.43 -1.00 -10.58
N ILE A 314 3.07 -1.09 -11.75
CA ILE A 314 4.38 -0.50 -12.06
C ILE A 314 4.18 0.45 -13.25
N TYR A 315 4.40 1.75 -13.03
CA TYR A 315 4.10 2.79 -14.00
C TYR A 315 4.65 2.50 -15.40
N ASN A 316 3.78 2.51 -16.42
CA ASN A 316 4.06 2.21 -17.84
C ASN A 316 4.63 0.82 -18.15
N ILE A 317 4.65 -0.10 -17.18
CA ILE A 317 5.22 -1.44 -17.37
C ILE A 317 4.16 -2.52 -17.13
N SER A 318 3.49 -2.49 -15.96
CA SER A 318 2.51 -3.50 -15.57
C SER A 318 1.20 -2.84 -15.14
N LEU A 319 0.11 -3.27 -15.77
CA LEU A 319 -1.25 -2.78 -15.53
C LEU A 319 -1.87 -3.43 -14.28
N GLY A 320 -2.91 -2.77 -13.77
CA GLY A 320 -3.68 -3.20 -12.60
C GLY A 320 -4.30 -4.59 -12.75
N ASN A 321 -4.59 -5.00 -13.98
CA ASN A 321 -5.14 -6.31 -14.35
C ASN A 321 -4.08 -7.38 -14.62
N GLN A 322 -2.85 -7.19 -14.12
CA GLN A 322 -1.73 -8.14 -14.23
C GLN A 322 -1.31 -8.47 -15.68
N ILE A 323 -1.35 -7.47 -16.56
CA ILE A 323 -0.87 -7.55 -17.95
C ILE A 323 0.29 -6.59 -18.14
N LEU A 324 1.29 -6.97 -18.94
CA LEU A 324 2.33 -6.04 -19.36
C LEU A 324 1.78 -5.06 -20.39
N ALA A 325 2.13 -3.78 -20.29
CA ALA A 325 1.63 -2.76 -21.21
C ALA A 325 1.93 -3.09 -22.69
N GLU A 326 3.04 -3.79 -22.96
CA GLU A 326 3.43 -4.27 -24.29
C GLU A 326 2.63 -5.46 -24.82
N GLU A 327 1.96 -6.23 -23.94
CA GLU A 327 1.14 -7.40 -24.32
C GLU A 327 -0.27 -6.99 -24.76
N VAL A 328 -0.72 -5.77 -24.45
CA VAL A 328 -2.07 -5.28 -24.76
C VAL A 328 -2.42 -5.41 -26.25
N PRO A 329 -1.58 -4.95 -27.22
CA PRO A 329 -1.94 -5.04 -28.64
C PRO A 329 -2.06 -6.49 -29.12
N ARG A 330 -1.26 -7.40 -28.54
CA ARG A 330 -1.35 -8.82 -28.85
C ARG A 330 -2.65 -9.41 -28.32
N ALA A 331 -3.03 -9.11 -27.09
CA ALA A 331 -4.27 -9.60 -26.50
C ALA A 331 -5.52 -9.06 -27.22
N GLN A 332 -5.48 -7.81 -27.69
CA GLN A 332 -6.52 -7.24 -28.54
C GLN A 332 -6.66 -7.92 -29.91
N ALA A 333 -5.55 -8.45 -30.46
CA ALA A 333 -5.54 -9.11 -31.76
C ALA A 333 -5.86 -10.61 -31.68
N ASP A 334 -5.30 -11.31 -30.68
CA ASP A 334 -5.39 -12.76 -30.53
C ASP A 334 -6.56 -13.21 -29.62
N GLY A 335 -7.09 -12.34 -28.76
CA GLY A 335 -8.05 -12.67 -27.69
C GLY A 335 -7.40 -12.70 -26.30
N TYR A 336 -8.08 -12.12 -25.32
CA TYR A 336 -7.66 -12.14 -23.92
C TYR A 336 -7.67 -13.57 -23.36
N LEU A 337 -8.73 -14.32 -23.65
CA LEU A 337 -8.87 -15.71 -23.24
C LEU A 337 -7.78 -16.58 -23.84
N GLU A 338 -7.38 -16.32 -25.09
CA GLU A 338 -6.31 -17.05 -25.79
C GLU A 338 -4.92 -16.74 -25.22
N THR A 339 -4.65 -15.47 -24.92
CA THR A 339 -3.33 -15.06 -24.41
C THR A 339 -3.03 -15.57 -23.00
N GLY A 340 -4.06 -15.85 -22.19
CA GLY A 340 -3.92 -16.44 -20.87
C GLY A 340 -3.80 -17.96 -20.84
N SER A 341 -2.79 -18.46 -20.11
CA SER A 341 -2.58 -19.91 -19.98
C SER A 341 -3.72 -20.62 -19.27
N TRP A 342 -4.28 -20.01 -18.21
CA TRP A 342 -5.41 -20.58 -17.45
C TRP A 342 -6.75 -20.33 -18.14
N THR A 343 -6.95 -19.15 -18.70
CA THR A 343 -8.17 -18.82 -19.46
C THR A 343 -8.29 -19.71 -20.70
N ARG A 344 -7.21 -19.92 -21.45
CA ARG A 344 -7.21 -20.82 -22.61
C ARG A 344 -7.44 -22.27 -22.22
N ALA A 345 -6.76 -22.74 -21.16
CA ALA A 345 -6.96 -24.10 -20.65
C ALA A 345 -8.41 -24.31 -20.17
N TYR A 346 -9.00 -23.31 -19.54
CA TYR A 346 -10.40 -23.31 -19.13
C TYR A 346 -11.34 -23.40 -20.35
N MET A 347 -11.13 -22.57 -21.38
CA MET A 347 -11.92 -22.61 -22.61
C MET A 347 -11.79 -23.95 -23.33
N ALA A 348 -10.58 -24.49 -23.43
CA ALA A 348 -10.35 -25.81 -24.05
C ALA A 348 -11.04 -26.95 -23.29
N ALA A 349 -11.06 -26.90 -21.96
CA ALA A 349 -11.68 -27.93 -21.13
C ALA A 349 -13.21 -27.85 -21.10
N ARG A 350 -13.77 -26.64 -21.06
CA ARG A 350 -15.22 -26.40 -20.86
C ARG A 350 -15.98 -26.25 -22.17
N TYR A 351 -15.33 -25.68 -23.19
CA TYR A 351 -15.92 -25.28 -24.47
C TYR A 351 -15.09 -25.76 -25.67
N PRO A 352 -14.79 -27.06 -25.80
CA PRO A 352 -13.92 -27.56 -26.88
C PRO A 352 -14.43 -27.22 -28.30
N GLN A 353 -15.73 -26.93 -28.47
CA GLN A 353 -16.31 -26.51 -29.74
C GLN A 353 -15.83 -25.15 -30.26
N VAL A 354 -15.27 -24.29 -29.41
CA VAL A 354 -14.69 -23.00 -29.84
C VAL A 354 -13.19 -23.12 -30.14
N MET A 355 -12.60 -24.30 -29.97
CA MET A 355 -11.19 -24.53 -30.24
C MET A 355 -10.97 -24.90 -31.71
N GLN A 356 -10.02 -24.24 -32.37
CA GLN A 356 -9.49 -24.62 -33.67
C GLN A 356 -8.04 -25.08 -33.50
N GLY A 357 -7.87 -26.39 -33.30
CA GLY A 357 -6.58 -26.94 -32.86
C GLY A 357 -6.29 -26.49 -31.43
N ASP A 358 -5.12 -25.88 -31.21
CA ASP A 358 -4.68 -25.40 -29.90
C ASP A 358 -5.03 -23.93 -29.61
N ARG A 359 -5.82 -23.30 -30.46
CA ARG A 359 -6.23 -21.89 -30.35
C ARG A 359 -7.73 -21.73 -30.22
N ILE A 360 -8.17 -20.68 -29.53
CA ILE A 360 -9.57 -20.26 -29.52
C ILE A 360 -9.91 -19.60 -30.88
N ASP A 361 -11.00 -20.04 -31.52
CA ASP A 361 -11.64 -19.35 -32.63
C ASP A 361 -12.66 -18.35 -32.05
N GLU A 362 -12.22 -17.10 -31.92
CA GLU A 362 -12.98 -15.95 -31.40
C GLU A 362 -14.36 -15.82 -32.06
N SER A 363 -14.48 -16.16 -33.35
CA SER A 363 -15.75 -16.07 -34.09
C SER A 363 -16.81 -17.08 -33.64
N GLN A 364 -16.41 -18.17 -32.97
CA GLN A 364 -17.34 -19.14 -32.39
C GLN A 364 -17.85 -18.72 -31.02
N LEU A 365 -17.21 -17.76 -30.35
CA LEU A 365 -17.62 -17.34 -29.00
C LEU A 365 -19.06 -16.82 -28.99
N ALA A 366 -19.46 -16.07 -30.02
CA ALA A 366 -20.83 -15.57 -30.18
C ALA A 366 -21.87 -16.68 -30.45
N ARG A 367 -21.43 -17.88 -30.85
CA ARG A 367 -22.30 -19.04 -31.13
C ARG A 367 -22.48 -19.96 -29.92
N LEU A 368 -21.76 -19.71 -28.83
CA LEU A 368 -21.97 -20.43 -27.59
C LEU A 368 -23.42 -20.23 -27.09
N PRO A 369 -24.02 -21.24 -26.42
CA PRO A 369 -25.27 -21.05 -25.70
C PRO A 369 -25.18 -19.89 -24.71
N HIS A 370 -26.30 -19.24 -24.41
CA HIS A 370 -26.32 -18.04 -23.57
C HIS A 370 -25.61 -18.23 -22.21
N GLU A 371 -25.89 -19.33 -21.49
CA GLU A 371 -25.23 -19.65 -20.21
C GLU A 371 -23.71 -19.80 -20.35
N ALA A 372 -23.24 -20.38 -21.46
CA ALA A 372 -21.81 -20.54 -21.74
C ALA A 372 -21.12 -19.19 -22.06
N GLN A 373 -21.84 -18.27 -22.71
CA GLN A 373 -21.35 -16.90 -22.88
C GLN A 373 -21.22 -16.19 -21.53
N LEU A 374 -22.21 -16.31 -20.64
CA LEU A 374 -22.13 -15.70 -19.30
C LEU A 374 -20.96 -16.26 -18.47
N ASP A 375 -20.72 -17.56 -18.53
CA ASP A 375 -19.60 -18.23 -17.84
C ASP A 375 -18.24 -17.74 -18.39
N ALA A 376 -18.08 -17.66 -19.72
CA ALA A 376 -16.88 -17.08 -20.33
C ALA A 376 -16.71 -15.58 -20.00
N GLY A 377 -17.81 -14.83 -19.95
CA GLY A 377 -17.83 -13.42 -19.55
C GLY A 377 -17.46 -13.21 -18.09
N GLN A 378 -17.84 -14.14 -17.21
CA GLN A 378 -17.40 -14.14 -15.82
C GLN A 378 -15.89 -14.38 -15.71
N VAL A 379 -15.32 -15.28 -16.53
CA VAL A 379 -13.87 -15.49 -16.57
C VAL A 379 -13.14 -14.23 -17.06
N LEU A 380 -13.64 -13.58 -18.12
CA LEU A 380 -13.14 -12.28 -18.58
C LEU A 380 -13.17 -11.24 -17.46
N PHE A 381 -14.29 -11.13 -16.74
CA PHE A 381 -14.43 -10.21 -15.61
C PHE A 381 -13.43 -10.51 -14.49
N GLN A 382 -13.30 -11.78 -14.10
CA GLN A 382 -12.37 -12.18 -13.03
C GLN A 382 -10.93 -11.79 -13.35
N TYR A 383 -10.48 -12.01 -14.59
CA TYR A 383 -9.09 -11.77 -14.96
C TYR A 383 -8.81 -10.35 -15.45
N HIS A 384 -9.80 -9.58 -15.92
CA HIS A 384 -9.57 -8.22 -16.42
C HIS A 384 -10.06 -7.14 -15.45
N CYS A 385 -11.18 -7.37 -14.77
CA CYS A 385 -11.89 -6.35 -13.99
C CYS A 385 -11.74 -6.54 -12.47
N ASN A 386 -11.63 -7.79 -11.98
CA ASN A 386 -11.77 -8.06 -10.55
C ASN A 386 -10.60 -7.59 -9.66
N ASP A 387 -9.47 -7.20 -10.26
CA ASP A 387 -8.40 -6.47 -9.56
C ASP A 387 -8.88 -5.12 -9.00
N CYS A 388 -9.89 -4.52 -9.62
CA CYS A 388 -10.42 -3.20 -9.23
C CYS A 388 -11.91 -3.21 -8.86
N HIS A 389 -12.69 -4.17 -9.36
CA HIS A 389 -14.14 -4.22 -9.17
C HIS A 389 -14.63 -5.55 -8.64
N GLU A 390 -15.42 -5.53 -7.57
CA GLU A 390 -16.25 -6.68 -7.21
C GLU A 390 -17.41 -6.81 -8.23
N ALA A 391 -17.86 -8.03 -8.54
CA ALA A 391 -18.88 -8.25 -9.56
C ALA A 391 -20.28 -7.79 -9.10
N GLY A 392 -20.76 -8.39 -8.01
CA GLY A 392 -22.09 -8.21 -7.44
C GLY A 392 -22.13 -7.07 -6.43
N GLU A 393 -22.27 -7.39 -5.14
CA GLU A 393 -22.26 -6.39 -4.07
C GLU A 393 -20.92 -6.37 -3.33
N GLY A 394 -20.38 -5.18 -3.09
CA GLY A 394 -19.13 -5.04 -2.35
C GLY A 394 -18.35 -3.77 -2.68
N PHE A 395 -17.06 -3.82 -2.37
CA PHE A 395 -16.15 -2.71 -2.64
C PHE A 395 -15.99 -2.49 -4.15
N SER A 396 -16.25 -1.26 -4.61
CA SER A 396 -16.12 -0.87 -6.02
C SER A 396 -16.92 -1.78 -6.96
N SER A 397 -18.15 -2.14 -6.56
CA SER A 397 -19.03 -3.05 -7.29
C SER A 397 -19.28 -2.59 -8.74
N ALA A 398 -18.97 -3.43 -9.72
CA ALA A 398 -19.26 -3.20 -11.12
C ALA A 398 -20.78 -3.18 -11.40
N SER A 399 -21.55 -4.06 -10.75
CA SER A 399 -23.01 -4.05 -10.88
C SER A 399 -23.61 -2.72 -10.42
N ALA A 400 -23.17 -2.17 -9.28
CA ALA A 400 -23.65 -0.90 -8.76
C ALA A 400 -23.24 0.28 -9.65
N LEU A 401 -22.01 0.26 -10.18
CA LEU A 401 -21.49 1.31 -11.07
C LEU A 401 -22.18 1.33 -12.44
N THR A 402 -22.69 0.17 -12.89
CA THR A 402 -23.37 0.02 -14.18
C THR A 402 -24.89 -0.08 -14.05
N ARG A 403 -25.43 0.20 -12.86
CA ARG A 403 -26.87 0.19 -12.59
C ARG A 403 -27.60 1.10 -13.58
N GLY A 404 -28.57 0.52 -14.27
CA GLY A 404 -29.38 1.28 -15.22
C GLY A 404 -28.76 1.49 -16.59
N TRP A 405 -27.60 0.89 -16.87
CA TRP A 405 -27.00 0.98 -18.19
C TRP A 405 -27.80 0.18 -19.21
N GLU A 406 -27.97 0.77 -20.40
CA GLU A 406 -28.53 0.04 -21.53
C GLU A 406 -27.46 -0.83 -22.21
N PRO A 407 -27.85 -1.90 -22.93
CA PRO A 407 -26.91 -2.78 -23.63
C PRO A 407 -25.91 -2.05 -24.54
N GLN A 408 -26.32 -0.94 -25.16
CA GLN A 408 -25.43 -0.14 -26.01
C GLN A 408 -24.33 0.59 -25.19
N MET A 409 -24.62 0.97 -23.95
CA MET A 409 -23.65 1.64 -23.08
C MET A 409 -22.48 0.72 -22.76
N TYR A 410 -22.74 -0.55 -22.42
CA TYR A 410 -21.68 -1.55 -22.21
C TYR A 410 -20.80 -1.74 -23.45
N ARG A 411 -21.43 -1.89 -24.64
CA ARG A 411 -20.73 -2.08 -25.92
C ARG A 411 -19.84 -0.90 -26.30
N MET A 412 -20.24 0.32 -25.95
CA MET A 412 -19.42 1.51 -26.19
C MET A 412 -18.32 1.66 -25.14
N PHE A 413 -18.62 1.35 -23.88
CA PHE A 413 -17.72 1.54 -22.75
C PHE A 413 -16.56 0.55 -22.75
N ILE A 414 -16.82 -0.76 -22.84
CA ILE A 414 -15.79 -1.80 -22.67
C ILE A 414 -14.59 -1.61 -23.60
N PRO A 415 -14.75 -1.39 -24.93
CA PRO A 415 -13.61 -1.19 -25.81
C PRO A 415 -12.89 0.15 -25.63
N ASN A 416 -13.42 1.04 -24.79
CA ASN A 416 -12.94 2.42 -24.61
C ASN A 416 -12.83 2.81 -23.12
N MET A 417 -12.66 1.86 -22.21
CA MET A 417 -12.65 2.10 -20.76
C MET A 417 -11.58 3.12 -20.35
N GLU A 418 -10.39 3.03 -20.93
CA GLU A 418 -9.28 3.95 -20.69
C GLU A 418 -9.55 5.36 -21.23
N LYS A 419 -10.43 5.50 -22.23
CA LYS A 419 -10.84 6.81 -22.75
C LYS A 419 -11.94 7.43 -21.90
N ALA A 420 -12.87 6.61 -21.41
CA ALA A 420 -13.92 7.05 -20.49
C ALA A 420 -13.33 7.41 -19.12
N HIS A 421 -12.38 6.59 -18.63
CA HIS A 421 -11.68 6.75 -17.37
C HIS A 421 -10.19 6.43 -17.56
N PHE A 422 -9.34 7.46 -17.68
CA PHE A 422 -7.90 7.29 -17.92
C PHE A 422 -7.13 6.53 -16.83
N PHE A 423 -7.74 6.31 -15.66
CA PHE A 423 -7.19 5.50 -14.57
C PHE A 423 -7.64 4.03 -14.61
N MET A 424 -8.41 3.61 -15.63
CA MET A 424 -8.69 2.21 -15.93
C MET A 424 -7.68 1.66 -16.95
N PRO A 425 -7.30 0.37 -16.86
CA PRO A 425 -6.50 -0.26 -17.89
C PRO A 425 -7.27 -0.31 -19.22
N PRO A 426 -6.59 -0.26 -20.37
CA PRO A 426 -7.24 -0.46 -21.66
C PRO A 426 -7.90 -1.84 -21.74
N TRP A 427 -8.90 -1.96 -22.61
CA TRP A 427 -9.43 -3.28 -22.95
C TRP A 427 -8.37 -4.14 -23.61
N CYS A 428 -8.21 -5.37 -23.13
CA CYS A 428 -7.16 -6.29 -23.56
C CYS A 428 -7.73 -7.52 -24.29
N GLY A 429 -8.89 -7.41 -24.92
CA GLY A 429 -9.53 -8.52 -25.64
C GLY A 429 -10.06 -8.12 -27.01
N THR A 430 -10.69 -9.08 -27.68
CA THR A 430 -11.32 -8.89 -28.99
C THR A 430 -12.67 -8.16 -28.87
N ALA A 431 -13.31 -7.86 -29.99
CA ALA A 431 -14.65 -7.30 -30.00
C ALA A 431 -15.70 -8.35 -29.57
N GLU A 432 -15.47 -9.61 -29.93
CA GLU A 432 -16.28 -10.76 -29.55
C GLU A 432 -16.25 -10.99 -28.03
N GLU A 433 -15.07 -10.94 -27.42
CA GLU A 433 -14.93 -11.01 -25.96
C GLU A 433 -15.55 -9.80 -25.26
N ALA A 434 -15.45 -8.60 -25.84
CA ALA A 434 -16.09 -7.41 -25.27
C ALA A 434 -17.61 -7.55 -25.21
N GLU A 435 -18.23 -8.13 -26.25
CA GLU A 435 -19.67 -8.42 -26.27
C GLU A 435 -20.06 -9.46 -25.21
N ILE A 436 -19.22 -10.46 -24.99
CA ILE A 436 -19.46 -11.49 -23.96
C ILE A 436 -19.32 -10.92 -22.55
N LEU A 437 -18.31 -10.08 -22.31
CA LEU A 437 -18.18 -9.34 -21.06
C LEU A 437 -19.37 -8.40 -20.83
N ALA A 438 -19.85 -7.72 -21.88
CA ALA A 438 -21.04 -6.87 -21.80
C ALA A 438 -22.27 -7.64 -21.32
N ARG A 439 -22.52 -8.83 -21.88
CA ARG A 439 -23.63 -9.70 -21.47
C ARG A 439 -23.51 -10.15 -20.02
N TYR A 440 -22.29 -10.48 -19.57
CA TYR A 440 -22.06 -10.83 -18.17
C TYR A 440 -22.35 -9.64 -17.23
N LEU A 441 -21.83 -8.45 -17.55
CA LEU A 441 -22.08 -7.24 -16.76
C LEU A 441 -23.56 -6.86 -16.72
N GLU A 442 -24.26 -6.98 -17.84
CA GLU A 442 -25.73 -6.79 -17.92
C GLU A 442 -26.46 -7.80 -17.02
N SER A 443 -26.04 -9.06 -17.02
CA SER A 443 -26.69 -10.11 -16.22
C SER A 443 -26.56 -9.94 -14.71
N ILE A 444 -25.54 -9.20 -14.24
CA ILE A 444 -25.32 -8.94 -12.83
C ILE A 444 -25.77 -7.55 -12.40
N ALA A 445 -26.10 -6.67 -13.35
CA ALA A 445 -26.51 -5.30 -13.05
C ALA A 445 -27.91 -5.30 -12.41
N PRO A 446 -28.08 -4.63 -11.26
CA PRO A 446 -29.38 -4.52 -10.62
C PRO A 446 -30.29 -3.59 -11.43
N GLU A 447 -31.59 -3.80 -11.28
CA GLU A 447 -32.60 -2.92 -11.85
C GLU A 447 -32.43 -1.47 -11.36
N TYR A 448 -32.89 -0.53 -12.20
CA TYR A 448 -32.87 0.87 -11.85
C TYR A 448 -33.77 1.12 -10.63
N PRO A 449 -33.37 1.98 -9.65
CA PRO A 449 -34.20 2.21 -8.48
C PRO A 449 -35.53 2.85 -8.85
N GLU A 450 -36.61 2.28 -8.33
CA GLU A 450 -37.97 2.80 -8.54
C GLU A 450 -38.11 4.25 -8.03
N GLY A 451 -38.98 5.03 -8.69
CA GLY A 451 -39.37 6.38 -8.24
C GLY A 451 -38.44 7.53 -8.67
N MET A 452 -37.43 7.27 -9.50
CA MET A 452 -36.63 8.34 -10.13
C MET A 452 -37.29 8.87 -11.41
N TYR A 453 -37.04 10.15 -11.74
CA TYR A 453 -37.55 10.77 -12.97
C TYR A 453 -36.51 10.63 -14.08
N PHE A 454 -36.92 10.06 -15.22
CA PHE A 454 -36.00 9.65 -16.29
C PHE A 454 -36.07 10.53 -17.54
N GLY A 455 -36.84 11.62 -17.51
CA GLY A 455 -37.06 12.41 -18.72
C GLY A 455 -37.90 11.72 -19.80
N GLU A 456 -38.25 10.44 -19.63
CA GLU A 456 -39.33 9.79 -20.36
C GLU A 456 -40.64 10.00 -19.61
N GLY A 457 -41.52 10.80 -20.20
CA GLY A 457 -42.93 10.80 -19.83
C GLY A 457 -43.58 9.51 -20.31
N ASN A 458 -44.56 9.03 -19.55
CA ASN A 458 -45.46 7.91 -19.85
C ASN A 458 -45.68 7.59 -21.33
#